data_AF-X1P7K3-F1
#
_entry.id   AF-X1P7K3-F1
#
_cell.length_a   1.000
_cell.length_b   1.000
_cell.length_c   1.000
_cell.angle_alpha   90.00
_cell.angle_beta   90.00
_cell.angle_gamma   90.00
#
_symmetry.space_group_name_H-M   'P 1'
#
loop_
_entity.id
_entity.type
_entity.pdbx_description
1 polymer ?
#
loop_
_entity_poly.entity_id
_entity_poly.type
_entity_poly.pdbx_seq_one_letter_code
_entity_poly.pdbx_strand_id
1 'polypeptide(L)' 'ARILPRGTAYVTDIGMVGPMDSIIGDDANSVINRFLSQIPGRLSVGKGIVDFNAILIEVNEDTGKAVDIKRIRKTVT' A
#
# COMPACT_ATOMS: atom_id res chain seq x y z
N ALA A 1 6.42 1.53 -11.20
CA ALA A 1 7.68 1.67 -10.44
C ALA A 1 8.80 1.85 -11.46
N ARG A 2 9.79 2.70 -11.20
CA ARG A 2 10.86 3.01 -12.17
C ARG A 2 12.13 3.47 -11.49
N ILE A 3 13.24 3.46 -12.21
CA ILE A 3 14.51 4.09 -11.80
C ILE A 3 14.61 5.45 -12.49
N LEU A 4 14.92 6.49 -11.72
CA LEU A 4 15.08 7.87 -12.22
C LEU A 4 16.46 8.05 -12.88
N PRO A 5 16.68 9.12 -13.69
CA PRO A 5 17.91 9.29 -14.47
C PRO A 5 19.22 9.26 -13.67
N ARG A 6 19.18 9.55 -12.36
CA ARG A 6 20.35 9.54 -11.47
C ARG A 6 20.49 8.28 -10.62
N GLY A 7 19.71 7.23 -10.90
CA GLY A 7 19.81 5.92 -10.24
C GLY A 7 18.92 5.77 -8.99
N THR A 8 18.01 6.70 -8.72
CA THR A 8 17.08 6.60 -7.59
C THR A 8 15.86 5.76 -7.98
N ALA A 9 15.58 4.69 -7.23
CA ALA A 9 14.33 3.95 -7.35
C ALA A 9 13.14 4.82 -6.92
N TYR A 10 12.07 4.82 -7.71
CA TYR A 10 10.89 5.65 -7.47
C TYR A 10 9.59 4.87 -7.64
N VAL A 11 8.69 5.13 -6.71
CA VAL A 11 7.30 4.72 -6.74
C VAL A 11 6.46 5.80 -6.04
N THR A 12 5.31 6.16 -6.61
CA THR A 12 4.42 7.17 -6.01
C THR A 12 3.77 6.65 -4.74
N ASP A 13 3.21 5.44 -4.79
CA ASP A 13 2.61 4.75 -3.66
C ASP A 13 2.87 3.23 -3.79
N ILE A 14 3.24 2.58 -2.69
CA ILE A 14 3.51 1.14 -2.64
C ILE A 14 2.20 0.35 -2.61
N GLY A 15 1.16 0.91 -2.00
CA GLY A 15 -0.07 0.23 -1.61
C GLY A 15 -0.03 -0.19 -0.14
N MET A 16 -1.16 -0.74 0.30
CA MET A 16 -1.38 -1.19 1.68
C MET A 16 -1.00 -2.67 1.86
N VAL A 17 -0.60 -3.03 3.09
CA VAL A 17 -0.71 -4.40 3.59
C VAL A 17 -1.85 -4.45 4.59
N GLY A 18 -3.02 -4.96 4.16
CA GLY A 18 -4.22 -4.89 4.99
C GLY A 18 -5.48 -5.43 4.31
N PRO A 19 -6.65 -5.32 4.97
CA PRO A 19 -7.91 -5.87 4.47
C PRO A 19 -8.27 -5.33 3.08
N MET A 20 -8.48 -6.21 2.12
CA MET A 20 -8.76 -5.84 0.72
C MET A 20 -10.11 -5.13 0.57
N ASP A 21 -11.15 -5.68 1.22
CA ASP A 21 -12.51 -5.15 1.15
C ASP A 21 -12.76 -4.14 2.27
N SER A 22 -12.06 -3.01 2.21
CA SER A 22 -12.07 -1.96 3.22
C SER A 22 -11.95 -0.56 2.60
N ILE A 23 -12.17 0.49 3.39
CA ILE A 23 -11.89 1.87 2.99
C ILE A 23 -10.64 2.34 3.73
N ILE A 24 -9.50 2.35 3.03
CA ILE A 24 -8.18 2.71 3.58
C ILE A 24 -7.84 1.88 4.84
N GLY A 25 -8.26 0.60 4.86
CA GLY A 25 -7.98 -0.33 5.96
C GLY A 25 -9.06 -0.39 7.04
N ASP A 26 -10.02 0.55 7.04
CA ASP A 26 -11.14 0.57 7.98
C ASP A 26 -12.38 -0.15 7.42
N ASP A 27 -13.23 -0.65 8.32
CA ASP A 27 -14.54 -1.21 8.01
C ASP A 27 -15.35 -0.25 7.14
N ALA A 28 -15.74 -0.73 5.96
CA ALA A 28 -16.34 0.11 4.93
C ALA A 28 -17.64 0.76 5.41
N ASN A 29 -18.50 0.01 6.12
CA ASN A 29 -19.78 0.52 6.61
C ASN A 29 -19.59 1.64 7.64
N SER A 30 -18.62 1.49 8.54
CA SER A 30 -18.29 2.49 9.56
C SER A 30 -17.81 3.81 8.91
N VAL A 31 -16.96 3.72 7.88
CA VAL A 31 -16.49 4.91 7.15
C VAL A 31 -17.61 5.56 6.35
N ILE A 32 -18.42 4.78 5.64
CA ILE A 32 -19.57 5.28 4.86
C ILE A 32 -20.56 6.01 5.77
N ASN A 33 -20.94 5.40 6.88
CA ASN A 33 -21.87 6.00 7.84
C ASN A 33 -21.33 7.31 8.41
N ARG A 34 -20.04 7.36 8.77
CA ARG A 34 -19.39 8.59 9.25
C ARG A 34 -19.39 9.68 8.17
N PHE A 35 -19.11 9.33 6.92
CA PHE A 35 -19.05 10.30 5.81
C PHE A 35 -20.44 10.87 5.49
N LEU A 36 -21.47 10.02 5.43
CA LEU A 36 -22.83 10.43 5.11
C LEU A 36 -23.51 11.20 6.25
N SER A 37 -23.36 10.74 7.49
CA SER A 37 -23.99 11.38 8.65
C SER A 37 -23.25 12.62 9.14
N GLN A 38 -21.96 12.75 8.80
CA GLN A 38 -21.02 13.72 9.37
C GLN A 38 -20.87 13.64 10.90
N ILE A 39 -21.37 12.57 11.53
CA ILE A 39 -21.24 12.32 12.96
C ILE A 39 -19.95 11.53 13.21
N PRO A 40 -19.08 11.96 14.13
CA PRO A 40 -17.91 11.17 14.51
C PRO A 40 -18.32 9.81 15.06
N GLY A 41 -17.72 8.75 14.52
CA GLY A 41 -17.87 7.37 14.99
C GLY A 41 -16.52 6.68 15.03
N ARG A 42 -16.39 5.65 15.86
CA ARG A 42 -15.19 4.82 15.91
C ARG A 42 -15.04 4.09 14.56
N LEU A 43 -13.87 4.22 13.94
CA LEU A 43 -13.50 3.41 12.78
C LEU A 43 -12.75 2.18 13.29
N SER A 44 -13.27 0.99 12.98
CA SER A 44 -12.61 -0.27 13.29
C SER A 44 -11.91 -0.81 12.05
N VAL A 45 -10.82 -1.55 12.25
CA VAL A 45 -10.10 -2.22 11.15
C VAL A 45 -11.03 -3.13 10.37
N GLY A 46 -10.90 -3.11 9.04
CA GLY A 46 -11.59 -4.02 8.13
C GLY A 46 -11.21 -5.49 8.39
N LYS A 47 -11.96 -6.42 7.81
CA LYS A 47 -11.77 -7.86 8.00
C LYS A 47 -11.67 -8.59 6.68
N GLY A 48 -11.28 -9.87 6.75
CA GLY A 48 -11.23 -10.76 5.59
C GLY A 48 -9.85 -10.82 4.96
N ILE A 49 -9.85 -11.04 3.64
CA ILE A 49 -8.64 -11.23 2.83
C ILE A 49 -7.72 -10.03 2.94
N VAL A 50 -6.42 -10.27 3.08
CA VAL A 50 -5.40 -9.23 3.13
C VAL A 50 -4.75 -9.07 1.75
N ASP A 51 -4.74 -7.86 1.21
CA ASP A 51 -3.86 -7.50 0.10
C ASP A 51 -2.49 -7.13 0.66
N PHE A 52 -1.44 -7.79 0.16
CA PHE A 52 -0.05 -7.55 0.54
C PHE A 52 0.65 -6.86 -0.63
N ASN A 53 0.99 -5.58 -0.45
CA ASN A 53 1.74 -4.81 -1.42
C ASN A 53 3.15 -4.49 -0.90
N ALA A 54 4.15 -4.64 -1.76
CA ALA A 54 5.54 -4.31 -1.47
C ALA A 54 6.30 -3.90 -2.74
N ILE A 55 7.52 -3.39 -2.56
CA ILE A 55 8.49 -3.20 -3.64
C ILE A 55 9.77 -3.94 -3.28
N LEU A 56 10.39 -4.58 -4.28
CA LEU A 56 11.72 -5.14 -4.21
C LEU A 56 12.64 -4.27 -5.05
N ILE A 57 13.70 -3.75 -4.44
CA ILE A 57 14.69 -2.90 -5.12
C ILE A 57 16.02 -3.63 -5.04
N GLU A 58 16.70 -3.73 -6.18
CA GLU A 58 18.08 -4.20 -6.25
C GLU A 58 19.01 -2.98 -6.36
N VAL A 59 20.07 -2.95 -5.55
CA VAL A 59 20.99 -1.83 -5.44
C VAL A 59 22.41 -2.32 -5.71
N ASN A 60 23.12 -1.61 -6.59
CA ASN A 60 24.55 -1.84 -6.78
C ASN A 60 25.32 -1.28 -5.58
N GLU A 61 26.06 -2.13 -4.87
CA GLU A 61 26.74 -1.78 -3.60
C GLU A 61 27.85 -0.74 -3.79
N ASP A 62 28.60 -0.80 -4.89
CA ASP A 62 29.73 0.13 -5.13
C ASP A 62 29.26 1.57 -5.39
N THR A 63 28.12 1.72 -6.08
CA THR A 63 27.63 3.03 -6.53
C THR A 63 26.46 3.56 -5.72
N GLY A 64 25.81 2.70 -4.91
CA GLY A 64 24.58 3.01 -4.17
C GLY A 64 23.35 3.25 -5.06
N LYS A 65 23.44 2.98 -6.38
CA LYS A 65 22.35 3.22 -7.33
C LYS A 65 21.44 2.00 -7.43
N ALA A 66 20.14 2.24 -7.54
CA ALA A 66 19.20 1.18 -7.88
C ALA A 66 19.46 0.69 -9.31
N VAL A 67 19.46 -0.63 -9.49
CA VAL A 67 19.61 -1.30 -10.80
C VAL A 67 18.31 -2.00 -11.23
N ASP A 68 17.43 -2.32 -10.28
CA ASP A 68 16.10 -2.87 -10.56
C ASP A 68 15.07 -2.39 -9.51
N ILE A 69 13.79 -2.36 -9.92
CA ILE A 69 12.65 -2.16 -9.02
C ILE A 69 11.45 -2.97 -9.50
N LYS A 70 10.99 -3.89 -8.66
CA LYS A 70 9.83 -4.76 -8.92
C LYS A 70 8.72 -4.48 -7.90
N ARG A 71 7.47 -4.42 -8.37
CA ARG A 71 6.31 -4.42 -7.47
C ARG A 71 5.93 -5.85 -7.12
N ILE A 72 5.55 -6.07 -5.87
CA ILE A 72 5.03 -7.34 -5.37
C ILE A 72 3.62 -7.05 -4.88
N ARG A 73 2.64 -7.79 -5.43
CA ARG A 73 1.27 -7.79 -4.93
C ARG A 73 0.83 -9.23 -4.74
N LYS A 74 0.35 -9.57 -3.55
CA LYS A 74 -0.14 -10.90 -3.21
C LYS A 74 -1.39 -10.81 -2.36
N THR A 75 -2.24 -11.80 -2.49
CA THR A 75 -3.38 -11.99 -1.59
C THR A 75 -2.99 -12.98 -0.51
N VAL A 76 -3.20 -12.61 0.76
CA VAL A 76 -2.95 -13.45 1.93
C VAL A 76 -4.30 -13.79 2.55
N THR A 77 -4.52 -15.08 2.80
CA THR A 77 -5.73 -15.63 3.41
C THR A 77 -5.51 -15.89 4.88
#